data_AF-A0ABD5ZIA9-F1
#
_entry.id   AF-A0ABD5ZIA9-F1
#
_cell.length_a   1.000
_cell.length_b   1.000
_cell.length_c   1.000
_cell.angle_alpha   90.00
_cell.angle_beta   90.00
_cell.angle_gamma   90.00
#
_symmetry.space_group_name_H-M   'P 1'
#
loop_
_entity.id
_entity.type
_entity.pdbx_description
1 polymer ?
#
loop_
_entity_poly.entity_id
_entity_poly.type
_entity_poly.pdbx_seq_one_letter_code
_entity_poly.pdbx_strand_id
1 'polypeptide(L)' 'MARDRSFGSFLEEVAMRLGAAVVVVGVFFGVSYLSRADVLGLSPILGTQSAFFAAALFGVAVVAAGWISVQQLRS' A
#
# COMPACT_ATOMS: atom_id res chain seq x y z
N MET A 1 4.51 -24.98 -25.04
CA MET A 1 5.02 -24.59 -23.71
C MET A 1 3.84 -24.64 -22.72
N ALA A 2 3.56 -25.81 -22.17
CA ALA A 2 2.57 -25.97 -21.12
C ALA A 2 3.21 -25.45 -19.83
N ARG A 3 2.73 -24.31 -19.34
CA ARG A 3 3.12 -23.76 -18.04
C ARG A 3 2.73 -24.81 -17.00
N ASP A 4 3.68 -25.40 -16.30
CA ASP A 4 3.37 -26.17 -15.09
C ASP A 4 2.62 -25.21 -14.16
N ARG A 5 1.29 -25.38 -14.11
CA ARG A 5 0.40 -24.65 -13.20
C ARG A 5 0.62 -25.23 -11.80
N SER A 6 1.82 -25.05 -11.28
CA SER A 6 2.18 -25.58 -9.97
C SER A 6 1.34 -24.86 -8.93
N PHE A 7 0.86 -25.61 -7.94
CA PHE A 7 0.15 -25.05 -6.78
C PHE A 7 1.00 -23.96 -6.09
N GLY A 8 2.33 -24.06 -6.22
CA GLY A 8 3.29 -23.06 -5.76
C GLY A 8 3.12 -21.69 -6.42
N SER A 9 3.01 -21.60 -7.75
CA SER A 9 2.81 -20.30 -8.42
C SER A 9 1.47 -19.66 -8.06
N PHE A 10 0.45 -20.47 -7.80
CA PHE A 10 -0.84 -19.99 -7.32
C PHE A 10 -0.75 -19.44 -5.89
N LEU A 11 -0.09 -20.17 -4.98
CA LEU A 11 0.13 -19.71 -3.60
C LEU A 11 0.97 -18.43 -3.55
N GLU A 12 1.99 -18.32 -4.40
CA GLU A 12 2.82 -17.11 -4.52
C GLU A 12 2.00 -15.90 -4.99
N GLU A 13 1.13 -16.08 -5.99
CA GLU A 13 0.24 -15.02 -6.46
C GLU A 13 -0.77 -14.60 -5.38
N VAL A 14 -1.34 -15.57 -4.64
CA VAL A 14 -2.23 -15.30 -3.51
C VAL A 14 -1.49 -14.54 -2.40
N ALA A 15 -0.27 -14.96 -2.05
CA ALA A 15 0.55 -14.31 -1.04
C ALA A 15 0.91 -12.87 -1.43
N MET A 16 1.26 -12.63 -2.70
CA MET A 16 1.50 -11.28 -3.23
C MET A 16 0.26 -10.38 -3.11
N ARG A 17 -0.92 -10.90 -3.46
CA ARG A 17 -2.19 -10.15 -3.34
C ARG A 17 -2.55 -9.84 -1.89
N LEU A 18 -2.34 -10.81 -1.00
CA LEU A 18 -2.53 -10.63 0.45
C LEU A 18 -1.56 -9.61 1.03
N GLY A 19 -0.28 -9.68 0.63
CA GLY A 19 0.73 -8.70 1.01
C GLY A 19 0.35 -7.29 0.58
N ALA A 20 -0.12 -7.12 -0.66
CA ALA A 20 -0.62 -5.83 -1.15
C ALA A 20 -1.82 -5.33 -0.33
N ALA A 21 -2.77 -6.20 0.00
CA ALA A 21 -3.92 -5.84 0.84
C ALA A 21 -3.50 -5.39 2.24
N VAL A 22 -2.54 -6.10 2.87
CA VAL A 22 -2.00 -5.74 4.18
C VAL A 22 -1.29 -4.38 4.13
N VAL A 23 -0.53 -4.10 3.07
CA VAL A 23 0.11 -2.79 2.87
C VAL A 23 -0.92 -1.67 2.78
N VAL A 24 -1.99 -1.86 1.99
CA VAL A 24 -3.05 -0.86 1.87
C VAL A 24 -3.70 -0.61 3.24
N VAL A 25 -4.09 -1.66 3.95
CA VAL A 25 -4.67 -1.52 5.30
C VAL A 25 -3.69 -0.80 6.24
N GLY A 26 -2.41 -1.17 6.21
CA GLY A 26 -1.36 -0.54 7.01
C GLY A 26 -1.20 0.96 6.73
N VAL A 27 -1.26 1.38 5.47
CA VAL A 27 -1.22 2.80 5.09
C VAL A 27 -2.44 3.55 5.63
N PHE A 28 -3.63 2.99 5.48
CA PHE A 28 -4.86 3.61 6.01
C PHE A 28 -4.83 3.75 7.54
N PHE A 29 -4.34 2.72 8.25
CA PHE A 29 -4.14 2.79 9.70
C PHE A 29 -3.07 3.80 10.09
N GLY A 30 -1.94 3.84 9.37
CA GLY A 30 -0.87 4.80 9.59
C GLY A 30 -1.34 6.25 9.44
N VAL A 31 -2.05 6.55 8.35
CA VAL A 31 -2.64 7.87 8.11
C VAL A 31 -3.68 8.22 9.18
N SER A 32 -4.50 7.25 9.62
CA SER A 32 -5.46 7.46 10.72
C SER A 32 -4.76 7.78 12.04
N TYR A 33 -3.67 7.08 12.33
CA TYR A 33 -2.88 7.31 13.53
C TYR A 33 -2.21 8.68 13.50
N LEU A 34 -1.58 9.04 12.37
CA LEU A 34 -0.99 10.37 12.14
C LEU A 34 -2.01 11.50 12.29
N SER A 35 -3.23 11.30 11.80
CA SER A 35 -4.34 12.24 11.95
C SER A 35 -4.76 12.42 13.42
N ARG A 36 -4.87 11.33 14.18
CA ARG A 36 -5.26 11.36 15.60
C ARG A 36 -4.17 11.89 16.54
N ALA A 37 -2.91 11.59 16.24
CA ALA A 37 -1.77 12.01 17.05
C ALA A 37 -1.30 13.45 16.72
N ASP A 38 -1.94 14.10 15.73
CA ASP A 38 -1.65 15.45 15.24
C ASP A 38 -0.15 15.73 15.04
N VAL A 39 0.61 14.68 14.67
CA VAL A 39 2.09 14.65 14.69
C VAL A 39 2.70 15.71 13.76
N LEU A 40 1.94 16.13 12.75
CA LEU A 40 2.38 17.08 11.74
C LEU A 40 1.50 18.34 11.68
N GLY A 41 0.59 18.54 12.64
CA GLY A 41 -0.40 19.65 12.59
C GLY A 41 -1.34 19.56 11.37
N LEU A 42 -1.46 18.37 10.77
CA LEU A 42 -2.25 18.12 9.57
C LEU A 42 -3.73 17.87 9.90
N SER A 43 -4.11 17.86 11.18
CA SER A 43 -5.51 17.63 11.60
C SER A 43 -6.54 18.55 10.91
N PRO A 44 -6.26 19.84 10.57
CA PRO A 44 -7.21 20.66 9.82
C PRO A 44 -7.39 20.21 8.36
N ILE A 45 -6.33 19.65 7.75
CA ILE A 45 -6.30 19.23 6.34
C ILE A 45 -6.91 17.83 6.22
N LEU A 46 -6.55 16.90 7.11
CA LEU A 46 -7.08 15.53 7.15
C LEU A 46 -8.47 15.41 7.81
N GLY A 47 -9.02 16.51 8.32
CA GLY A 47 -10.36 16.54 8.93
C GLY A 47 -11.51 16.29 7.94
N THR A 48 -11.26 16.43 6.63
CA THR A 48 -12.23 16.07 5.59
C THR A 48 -11.98 14.65 5.08
N GLN A 49 -13.07 13.87 4.91
CA GLN A 49 -12.98 12.48 4.42
C GLN A 49 -12.19 12.40 3.10
N SER A 50 -12.36 13.36 2.19
CA SER A 50 -11.65 13.41 0.92
C SER A 50 -10.13 13.56 1.09
N ALA A 51 -9.66 14.41 1.99
CA ALA A 51 -8.24 14.60 2.24
C ALA A 51 -7.60 13.38 2.92
N PHE A 52 -8.33 12.73 3.83
CA PHE A 52 -7.89 11.47 4.42
C PHE A 52 -7.69 10.38 3.35
N PHE A 53 -8.67 10.17 2.47
CA PHE A 53 -8.56 9.21 1.38
C PHE A 53 -7.46 9.59 0.37
N ALA A 54 -7.32 10.87 0.05
CA ALA A 54 -6.26 11.35 -0.84
C ALA A 54 -4.86 11.06 -0.24
N ALA A 55 -4.65 11.32 1.05
CA ALA A 55 -3.39 11.05 1.73
C ALA A 55 -3.10 9.54 1.80
N ALA A 56 -4.11 8.71 2.09
CA ALA A 56 -3.95 7.26 2.13
C ALA A 56 -3.64 6.68 0.74
N LEU A 57 -4.36 7.08 -0.30
CA LEU A 57 -4.11 6.66 -1.67
C LEU A 57 -2.74 7.13 -2.17
N PHE A 58 -2.33 8.34 -1.80
CA PHE A 58 -0.98 8.85 -2.09
C PHE A 58 0.09 7.99 -1.42
N GLY A 59 -0.08 7.63 -0.15
CA GLY A 59 0.82 6.72 0.55
C GLY A 59 0.94 5.35 -0.15
N VAL A 60 -0.18 4.78 -0.58
CA VAL A 60 -0.20 3.53 -1.37
C VAL A 60 0.54 3.70 -2.70
N ALA A 61 0.33 4.82 -3.40
CA ALA A 61 1.00 5.11 -4.66
C ALA A 61 2.53 5.23 -4.49
N VAL A 62 3.00 5.85 -3.42
CA VAL A 62 4.43 5.95 -3.10
C VAL A 62 5.04 4.57 -2.84
N VAL A 63 4.35 3.73 -2.06
CA VAL A 63 4.82 2.35 -1.79
C VAL A 63 4.85 1.53 -3.08
N ALA A 64 3.82 1.66 -3.92
CA ALA A 64 3.78 0.99 -5.22
C ALA A 64 4.91 1.45 -6.14
N ALA A 65 5.14 2.77 -6.25
CA ALA A 65 6.23 3.32 -7.06
C ALA A 65 7.59 2.84 -6.57
N GLY A 66 7.84 2.85 -5.25
CA GLY A 66 9.07 2.33 -4.66
C GLY A 66 9.29 0.85 -4.97
N TRP A 67 8.24 0.04 -4.88
CA TRP A 67 8.32 -1.37 -5.24
C TRP A 67 8.63 -1.58 -6.72
N ILE A 68 7.99 -0.84 -7.63
CA ILE A 68 8.26 -0.88 -9.07
C ILE A 68 9.71 -0.49 -9.37
N SER A 69 10.22 0.59 -8.75
CA SER A 69 11.62 1.00 -8.90
C SER A 69 12.59 -0.08 -8.41
N VAL A 70 12.30 -0.74 -7.28
CA VAL A 70 13.11 -1.86 -6.80
C VAL A 70 13.05 -3.05 -7.75
N GLN A 71 11.89 -3.36 -8.33
CA GLN A 71 11.77 -4.42 -9.33
C GLN A 71 12.56 -4.12 -10.61
N GLN A 72 12.54 -2.86 -11.06
CA GLN A 72 13.31 -2.41 -12.22
C GLN A 72 14.82 -2.48 -11.98
N LEU A 73 15.29 -2.22 -10.75
CA LEU A 73 16.71 -2.34 -10.38
C LEU A 73 17.18 -3.80 -10.22
N ARG A 74 16.25 -4.74 -10.02
CA ARG A 74 16.54 -6.18 -9.85
C ARG A 74 16.39 -6.98 -11.14
N SER A 75 15.88 -6.35 -12.21
CA SER A 75 15.77 -6.91 -13.56
C SER A 75 17.01 -6.57 -14.38
#